data_AF-A0A2D6MGS7-F1
#
_entry.id   AF-A0A2D6MGS7-F1
#
_cell.length_a   1.000
_cell.length_b   1.000
_cell.length_c   1.000
_cell.angle_alpha   90.00
_cell.angle_beta   90.00
_cell.angle_gamma   90.00
#
_symmetry.space_group_name_H-M   'P 1'
#
loop_
_entity.id
_entity.type
_entity.pdbx_description
1 polymer ?
#
loop_
_entity_poly.entity_id
_entity_poly.type
_entity_poly.pdbx_seq_one_letter_code
_entity_poly.pdbx_strand_id
1 'polypeptide(L)'
;MDYNVGQIVYLLSKKNSRVFPSMIVEQVSRKTLDAEEVSYVVRLPDKKLSCASLDSLDVEVFISLDVLKVRLIDDATRAVNDMIASASDLRKNAFGDDNNGADAPLQPVDSDGISENISVDLGDGVKANFNIGSLT
;
A
#
# COMPACT_ATOMS: atom_id res chain seq x y z
N MET A 1 -20.79 2.42 -11.81
CA MET A 1 -19.48 2.86 -12.33
C MET A 1 -19.31 2.18 -13.65
N ASP A 2 -19.07 2.95 -14.70
CA ASP A 2 -18.95 2.39 -16.05
C ASP A 2 -17.47 2.23 -16.39
N TYR A 3 -17.08 0.99 -16.69
CA TYR A 3 -15.73 0.68 -17.14
C TYR A 3 -15.73 0.42 -18.65
N ASN A 4 -14.67 0.84 -19.33
CA ASN A 4 -14.53 0.58 -20.76
C ASN A 4 -13.83 -0.75 -21.01
N VAL A 5 -14.25 -1.48 -22.04
CA VAL A 5 -13.52 -2.67 -22.51
C VAL A 5 -12.12 -2.28 -22.98
N GLY A 6 -11.11 -3.02 -22.55
CA GLY A 6 -9.69 -2.72 -22.77
C GLY A 6 -9.05 -1.81 -21.73
N GLN A 7 -9.84 -1.23 -20.81
CA GLN A 7 -9.33 -0.42 -19.72
C GLN A 7 -8.53 -1.27 -18.71
N ILE A 8 -7.40 -0.73 -18.25
CA ILE A 8 -6.65 -1.29 -17.13
C ILE A 8 -7.23 -0.73 -15.83
N VAL A 9 -7.50 -1.64 -14.90
CA VAL A 9 -7.95 -1.35 -13.54
C VAL A 9 -7.04 -2.04 -12.53
N TYR A 10 -7.04 -1.58 -11.30
CA TYR A 10 -6.30 -2.15 -10.19
C TYR A 10 -7.28 -2.77 -9.21
N LEU A 11 -7.05 -4.04 -8.88
CA LEU A 11 -7.90 -4.81 -8.00
C LEU A 11 -7.20 -4.98 -6.66
N LEU A 12 -7.86 -4.58 -5.58
CA LEU A 12 -7.43 -4.81 -4.20
C LEU A 12 -8.24 -5.96 -3.63
N SER A 13 -7.59 -7.08 -3.31
CA SER A 13 -8.27 -8.22 -2.68
C SER A 13 -8.45 -8.00 -1.18
N LYS A 14 -9.70 -8.09 -0.72
CA LYS A 14 -10.04 -7.94 0.71
C LYS A 14 -9.52 -9.08 1.57
N LYS A 15 -9.30 -10.26 0.98
CA LYS A 15 -8.89 -11.48 1.70
C LYS A 15 -7.42 -11.50 2.10
N ASN A 16 -6.55 -10.94 1.25
CA ASN A 16 -5.10 -11.05 1.43
C ASN A 16 -4.37 -9.70 1.28
N SER A 17 -5.13 -8.60 1.18
CA SER A 17 -4.62 -7.24 1.01
C SER A 17 -3.61 -7.09 -0.14
N ARG A 18 -3.77 -7.89 -1.20
CA ARG A 18 -2.92 -7.81 -2.39
C ARG A 18 -3.56 -6.94 -3.45
N VAL A 19 -2.72 -6.13 -4.08
CA VAL A 19 -3.04 -5.34 -5.28
C VAL A 19 -2.50 -6.05 -6.50
N PHE A 20 -3.29 -6.09 -7.57
CA PHE A 20 -2.83 -6.54 -8.88
C PHE A 20 -3.55 -5.79 -10.01
N PRO A 21 -2.87 -5.53 -11.14
CA PRO A 21 -3.51 -4.95 -12.31
C PRO A 21 -4.37 -5.99 -13.02
N SER A 22 -5.46 -5.54 -13.64
CA SER A 22 -6.33 -6.38 -14.45
C SER A 22 -6.92 -5.55 -15.60
N MET A 23 -7.36 -6.23 -16.67
CA MET A 23 -7.95 -5.56 -17.82
C MET A 23 -9.40 -5.98 -17.98
N ILE A 24 -10.29 -5.02 -18.18
CA ILE A 24 -11.68 -5.30 -18.54
C ILE A 24 -11.69 -5.89 -19.96
N VAL A 25 -12.22 -7.11 -20.11
CA VAL A 25 -12.28 -7.79 -21.41
C VAL A 25 -13.69 -7.91 -21.95
N GLU A 26 -14.70 -7.86 -21.08
CA GLU A 26 -16.10 -7.96 -21.48
C GLU A 26 -16.97 -7.11 -20.56
N GLN A 27 -18.02 -6.52 -21.14
CA GLN A 27 -19.12 -5.89 -20.44
C GLN A 27 -20.41 -6.57 -20.88
N VAL A 28 -21.10 -7.18 -19.93
CA VAL A 28 -22.38 -7.87 -20.15
C VAL A 28 -23.48 -6.97 -19.60
N SER A 29 -24.32 -6.44 -20.49
CA SER A 29 -25.52 -5.70 -20.08
C SER A 29 -26.75 -6.58 -20.28
N ARG A 30 -27.46 -6.87 -19.19
CA ARG A 30 -28.71 -7.61 -19.19
C ARG A 30 -29.85 -6.64 -18.92
N LYS A 31 -30.67 -6.42 -19.93
CA LYS A 31 -31.90 -5.62 -19.82
C LYS A 31 -33.09 -6.54 -19.66
N THR A 32 -33.82 -6.38 -18.55
CA THR A 32 -35.14 -6.97 -18.33
C THR A 32 -36.20 -5.87 -18.37
N LEU A 33 -37.47 -6.23 -18.27
CA LEU A 33 -38.57 -5.25 -18.21
C LEU A 33 -38.49 -4.38 -16.94
N ASP A 34 -37.84 -4.88 -15.89
CA ASP A 34 -37.81 -4.25 -14.57
C ASP A 34 -36.47 -3.55 -14.27
N ALA A 35 -35.36 -4.03 -14.83
CA ALA A 35 -34.03 -3.55 -14.49
C ALA A 35 -32.98 -3.74 -15.60
N GLU A 36 -31.92 -2.93 -15.53
CA GLU A 36 -30.69 -3.09 -16.29
C GLU A 36 -29.56 -3.51 -15.32
N GLU A 37 -29.00 -4.70 -15.54
CA GLU A 37 -27.85 -5.22 -14.81
C GLU A 37 -26.61 -5.16 -15.71
N VAL A 38 -25.50 -4.65 -15.18
CA VAL A 38 -24.22 -4.60 -15.90
C VAL A 38 -23.18 -5.37 -15.11
N SER A 39 -22.64 -6.43 -15.72
CA SER A 39 -21.55 -7.24 -15.18
C SER A 39 -20.30 -7.09 -16.02
N TYR A 40 -19.13 -7.21 -15.39
CA TYR A 40 -17.84 -7.06 -16.06
C TYR A 40 -17.01 -8.32 -15.91
N VAL A 41 -16.34 -8.72 -16.99
CA VAL A 41 -15.33 -9.78 -16.96
C VAL A 41 -13.95 -9.15 -17.08
N VAL A 42 -13.06 -9.58 -16.20
CA VAL A 42 -11.70 -9.07 -16.11
C VAL A 42 -10.69 -10.18 -16.36
N ARG A 43 -9.57 -9.81 -16.99
CA ARG A 43 -8.45 -10.70 -17.26
C ARG A 43 -7.37 -10.49 -16.21
N LEU A 44 -7.05 -11.56 -15.49
CA LEU A 44 -6.08 -11.56 -14.40
C LEU A 44 -4.64 -11.63 -14.94
N PRO A 45 -3.65 -11.07 -14.21
CA PRO A 45 -2.26 -11.04 -14.62
C PRO A 45 -1.56 -12.37 -14.25
N ASP A 46 -2.17 -13.51 -14.57
CA ASP A 46 -1.58 -14.83 -14.35
C ASP A 46 -0.94 -15.38 -15.65
N LYS A 47 -0.17 -16.47 -15.52
CA LYS A 47 0.50 -17.09 -16.69
C LYS A 47 -0.47 -17.58 -17.77
N LYS A 48 -1.72 -17.85 -17.40
CA LYS A 48 -2.76 -18.38 -18.30
C LYS A 48 -3.67 -17.28 -18.84
N LEU A 49 -3.49 -16.04 -18.39
CA LEU A 49 -4.37 -14.91 -18.61
C LEU A 49 -5.84 -15.27 -18.36
N SER A 50 -6.12 -15.86 -17.19
CA SER A 50 -7.46 -16.31 -16.83
C SER A 50 -8.46 -15.15 -16.77
N CYS A 51 -9.70 -15.43 -17.18
CA CYS A 51 -10.81 -14.48 -17.12
C CYS A 51 -11.71 -14.84 -15.93
N ALA A 52 -12.13 -13.83 -15.17
CA ALA A 52 -13.04 -13.97 -14.05
C ALA A 52 -14.08 -12.85 -14.05
N SER A 53 -15.30 -13.14 -13.58
CA SER A 53 -16.32 -12.11 -13.37
C SER A 53 -15.94 -11.26 -12.17
N LEU A 54 -16.05 -9.94 -12.30
CA LEU A 54 -15.78 -9.01 -11.23
C LEU A 54 -16.69 -9.24 -10.01
N ASP A 55 -17.96 -9.61 -10.26
CA ASP A 55 -18.97 -9.86 -9.21
C ASP A 55 -18.64 -11.11 -8.37
N SER A 56 -17.89 -12.05 -8.95
CA SER A 56 -17.45 -13.27 -8.27
C SER A 56 -16.21 -13.06 -7.40
N LEU A 57 -15.51 -11.94 -7.59
CA LEU A 57 -14.27 -11.61 -6.90
C LEU A 57 -14.58 -10.69 -5.71
N ASP A 58 -14.06 -11.06 -4.54
CA ASP A 58 -14.12 -10.20 -3.34
C ASP A 58 -13.00 -9.15 -3.38
N VAL A 59 -13.16 -8.19 -4.29
CA VAL A 59 -12.16 -7.17 -4.63
C VAL A 59 -12.78 -5.78 -4.68
N GLU A 60 -11.98 -4.77 -4.35
CA GLU A 60 -12.28 -3.36 -4.64
C GLU A 60 -11.54 -2.93 -5.92
N VAL A 61 -12.21 -2.16 -6.78
CA VAL A 61 -11.68 -1.74 -8.08
C VAL A 61 -11.27 -0.28 -8.05
N PHE A 62 -10.08 0.00 -8.56
CA PHE A 62 -9.51 1.34 -8.64
C PHE A 62 -9.01 1.62 -10.05
N ILE A 63 -9.27 2.83 -10.55
CA ILE A 63 -8.80 3.27 -11.87
C ILE A 63 -7.46 4.01 -11.77
N SER A 64 -7.20 4.66 -10.62
CA SER A 64 -5.97 5.41 -10.36
C SER A 64 -5.18 4.78 -9.23
N LEU A 65 -3.85 4.69 -9.43
CA LEU A 65 -2.91 4.27 -8.40
C LEU A 65 -2.83 5.26 -7.24
N ASP A 66 -3.05 6.55 -7.48
CA ASP A 66 -2.99 7.57 -6.43
C ASP A 66 -4.13 7.37 -5.43
N VAL A 67 -5.34 7.13 -5.94
CA VAL A 67 -6.53 6.85 -5.11
C VAL A 67 -6.32 5.54 -4.33
N LEU A 68 -5.80 4.51 -5.00
CA LEU A 68 -5.49 3.24 -4.36
C LEU A 68 -4.43 3.40 -3.25
N LYS A 69 -3.39 4.20 -3.48
CA LYS A 69 -2.35 4.47 -2.49
C LYS A 69 -2.94 5.13 -1.24
N VAL A 70 -3.78 6.16 -1.41
CA VAL A 70 -4.45 6.82 -0.29
C VAL A 70 -5.30 5.82 0.50
N ARG A 71 -6.08 4.99 -0.21
CA ARG A 71 -6.91 3.94 0.41
C ARG A 71 -6.08 2.96 1.24
N LEU A 72 -4.95 2.48 0.71
CA LEU A 72 -4.07 1.54 1.39
C LEU A 72 -3.41 2.13 2.63
N ILE A 73 -3.01 3.40 2.58
CA ILE A 73 -2.43 4.10 3.74
C ILE A 73 -3.48 4.22 4.84
N ASP A 74 -4.73 4.55 4.48
CA ASP A 74 -5.83 4.65 5.44
C ASP A 74 -6.13 3.29 6.10
N ASP A 75 -6.20 2.22 5.31
CA ASP A 75 -6.35 0.84 5.84
C ASP A 75 -5.22 0.45 6.78
N ALA A 76 -3.98 0.73 6.41
CA ALA A 76 -2.81 0.43 7.22
C ALA A 76 -2.83 1.24 8.53
N THR A 77 -3.16 2.53 8.46
CA THR A 77 -3.27 3.42 9.63
C THR A 77 -4.32 2.90 10.60
N ARG A 78 -5.48 2.50 10.08
CA ARG A 78 -6.54 1.91 10.88
C ARG A 78 -6.11 0.61 11.54
N ALA A 79 -5.50 -0.30 10.79
CA ALA A 79 -5.02 -1.57 11.34
C ALA A 79 -3.98 -1.36 12.45
N VAL A 80 -3.08 -0.38 12.29
CA VAL A 80 -2.10 0.00 13.32
C VAL A 80 -2.81 0.52 14.57
N ASN A 81 -3.77 1.42 14.41
CA ASN A 81 -4.53 1.96 15.54
C ASN A 81 -5.32 0.86 16.28
N ASP A 82 -5.93 -0.07 15.55
CA ASP A 82 -6.65 -1.20 16.12
C ASP A 82 -5.72 -2.13 16.92
N MET A 83 -4.49 -2.36 16.42
CA MET A 83 -3.46 -3.12 17.14
C MET A 83 -3.01 -2.42 18.43
N ILE A 84 -2.80 -1.10 18.39
CA ILE A 84 -2.40 -0.31 19.57
C ILE A 84 -3.53 -0.28 20.61
N ALA A 85 -4.78 -0.08 20.16
CA ALA A 85 -5.94 -0.11 21.04
C ALA A 85 -6.08 -1.47 21.73
N SER A 86 -5.99 -2.56 20.96
CA SER A 86 -6.04 -3.93 21.49
C SER A 86 -4.93 -4.21 22.50
N ALA A 87 -3.72 -3.72 22.25
CA ALA A 87 -2.60 -3.85 23.18
C ALA A 87 -2.82 -3.04 24.46
N SER A 88 -3.37 -1.83 24.35
CA SER A 88 -3.72 -0.98 25.50
C SER A 88 -4.79 -1.62 26.37
N ASP A 89 -5.82 -2.19 25.75
CA ASP A 89 -6.89 -2.90 26.46
C ASP A 89 -6.37 -4.17 27.13
N LEU A 90 -5.52 -4.93 26.45
CA LEU A 90 -4.87 -6.10 27.03
C LEU A 90 -3.96 -5.73 28.20
N ARG A 91 -3.22 -4.62 28.11
CA ARG A 91 -2.40 -4.09 29.20
C ARG A 91 -3.24 -3.78 30.43
N LYS A 92 -4.32 -3.02 30.26
CA LYS A 92 -5.24 -2.65 31.36
C LYS A 92 -5.83 -3.87 32.04
N ASN A 93 -6.26 -4.86 31.25
CA ASN A 93 -6.85 -6.08 31.77
C ASN A 93 -5.83 -7.01 32.45
N ALA A 94 -4.59 -7.08 31.96
CA ALA A 94 -3.57 -7.99 32.47
C ALA A 94 -2.76 -7.43 33.64
N PHE A 95 -2.48 -6.12 33.66
CA PHE A 95 -1.53 -5.50 34.59
C PHE A 95 -2.13 -4.39 35.46
N GLY A 96 -3.40 -4.01 35.25
CA GLY A 96 -4.00 -2.86 35.92
C GLY A 96 -3.56 -1.51 35.33
N ASP A 97 -4.17 -0.43 35.81
CA ASP A 97 -4.02 0.93 35.24
C ASP A 97 -2.98 1.74 36.04
N ASP A 98 -1.77 1.19 36.19
CA ASP A 98 -0.68 1.92 36.83
C ASP A 98 -0.15 2.98 35.86
N ASN A 99 -0.66 4.21 36.01
CA ASN A 99 -0.25 5.42 35.30
C ASN A 99 1.20 5.85 35.65
N ASN A 100 2.20 5.03 35.34
CA ASN A 100 3.59 5.44 35.45
C ASN A 100 4.40 5.03 34.21
N GLY A 101 4.34 5.92 33.21
CA GLY A 101 5.41 6.23 32.27
C GLY A 101 5.83 5.15 31.27
N ALA A 102 5.39 5.28 30.01
CA ALA A 102 6.15 4.76 28.87
C ALA A 102 5.84 5.37 27.48
N ASP A 103 4.94 6.34 27.35
CA ASP A 103 4.74 7.06 26.07
C ASP A 103 5.54 8.38 26.08
N ALA A 104 6.86 8.26 26.14
CA ALA A 104 7.69 9.38 25.71
C ALA A 104 7.48 9.55 24.20
N PRO A 105 7.22 10.77 23.70
CA PRO A 105 7.13 10.98 22.27
C PRO A 105 8.45 10.53 21.63
N LEU A 106 8.37 9.65 20.64
CA LEU A 106 9.51 9.37 19.78
C LEU A 106 9.94 10.70 19.18
N GLN A 107 11.13 11.18 19.55
CA GLN A 107 11.75 12.27 18.82
C GLN A 107 11.90 11.81 17.36
N PRO A 108 11.58 12.67 16.38
CA PRO A 108 11.89 12.34 14.99
C PRO A 108 13.37 11.96 14.95
N VAL A 109 13.64 10.76 14.46
CA VAL A 109 15.00 10.37 14.09
C VAL A 109 15.38 11.34 12.98
N ASP A 110 16.12 12.38 13.35
CA ASP A 110 16.81 13.21 12.39
C ASP A 110 17.58 12.23 11.50
N SER A 111 17.22 12.22 10.22
CA SER A 111 18.02 11.56 9.20
C SER A 111 19.29 12.40 9.09
N ASP A 112 20.19 12.22 10.05
CA ASP A 112 21.57 12.71 9.95
C ASP A 112 22.08 12.12 8.65
N GLY A 113 22.18 13.01 7.66
CA GLY A 113 22.77 12.70 6.38
C GLY A 113 24.10 12.05 6.67
N ILE A 114 24.28 10.84 6.15
CA ILE A 114 25.53 10.10 6.25
C ILE A 114 26.61 10.99 5.60
N SER A 115 27.31 11.80 6.41
CA SER A 115 28.53 12.46 5.98
C SER A 115 29.65 11.43 6.09
N GLU A 116 29.66 10.50 5.14
CA GLU A 116 30.80 9.61 4.94
C GLU A 116 31.96 10.47 4.42
N ASN A 117 32.93 10.73 5.29
CA ASN A 117 34.23 11.24 4.87
C ASN A 117 35.01 10.06 4.27
N ILE A 118 35.15 10.06 2.95
CA ILE A 118 35.91 9.03 2.25
C ILE A 118 37.32 9.56 2.03
N SER A 119 38.31 8.90 2.63
CA SER A 119 39.73 9.15 2.38
C SER A 119 40.18 8.31 1.19
N VAL A 120 40.50 8.95 0.07
CA VAL A 120 41.02 8.29 -1.14
C VAL A 120 42.51 8.56 -1.26
N ASP A 121 43.31 7.51 -1.42
CA ASP A 121 44.75 7.62 -1.72
C ASP A 121 44.93 7.88 -3.22
N LEU A 122 45.62 8.96 -3.57
CA LEU A 122 45.81 9.38 -4.95
C LEU A 122 47.19 9.00 -5.50
N GLY A 123 48.01 8.28 -4.75
CA GLY A 123 49.41 7.97 -5.09
C GLY A 123 50.40 9.01 -4.55
N ASP A 124 51.69 8.67 -4.53
CA ASP A 124 52.80 9.47 -3.98
C ASP A 124 52.68 9.85 -2.49
N GLY A 125 51.89 9.08 -1.72
CA GLY A 125 51.68 9.30 -0.29
C GLY A 125 50.72 10.43 0.04
N VAL A 126 50.00 10.96 -0.95
CA VAL A 126 49.02 12.03 -0.79
C VAL A 126 47.61 11.44 -0.68
N LYS A 127 46.91 11.75 0.41
CA LYS A 127 45.52 11.34 0.66
C LYS A 127 44.58 12.53 0.54
N ALA A 128 43.48 12.37 -0.20
CA ALA A 128 42.41 13.35 -0.30
C ALA A 128 41.22 12.92 0.55
N ASN A 129 40.63 13.87 1.28
CA ASN A 129 39.42 13.65 2.07
C ASN A 129 38.23 14.29 1.34
N PHE A 130 37.24 13.48 0.97
CA PHE A 130 36.02 13.93 0.31
C PHE A 130 34.84 13.90 1.29
N ASN A 131 34.12 15.01 1.41
CA ASN A 131 32.86 15.09 2.16
C ASN A 131 31.69 15.12 1.17
N ILE A 132 30.93 14.03 1.12
CA ILE A 132 29.84 13.85 0.15
C ILE A 132 28.57 14.64 0.50
N GLY A 133 28.47 15.17 1.73
CA GLY A 133 27.32 15.95 2.21
C GLY A 133 27.20 17.37 1.61
N SER A 134 28.09 17.75 0.70
CA SER A 134 28.11 19.08 0.07
C SER A 134 27.65 19.09 -1.40
N LEU A 135 27.23 17.94 -1.95
CA LEU A 135 26.84 17.81 -3.36
C LEU A 135 25.32 17.91 -3.63
N THR A 136 24.53 18.27 -2.63
CA THR A 136 23.09 18.53 -2.74
C THR A 136 22.76 20.01 -2.62
#